data_AF-A0AAU4SSE4-F1
#
_entry.id   AF-A0AAU4SSE4-F1
#
_cell.length_a   1.000
_cell.length_b   1.000
_cell.length_c   1.000
_cell.angle_alpha   90.00
_cell.angle_beta   90.00
_cell.angle_gamma   90.00
#
_symmetry.space_group_name_H-M   'P 1'
#
loop_
_entity.id
_entity.type
_entity.pdbx_description
1 polymer ?
#
loop_
_entity_poly.entity_id
_entity_poly.type
_entity_poly.pdbx_seq_one_letter_code
_entity_poly.pdbx_strand_id
1 'polypeptide(L)' 'MKSVITAIEAASPDNDRTCSMHTSPSPNCSGLVVAVVTFDDAGSKNNHWNVCHWWLTNNPDAVAFQQHR' A
#
# COMPACT_ATOMS: atom_id res chain seq x y z
N MET A 1 0.73 -6.45 -17.39
CA MET A 1 1.37 -5.14 -17.18
C MET A 1 1.64 -5.05 -15.68
N LYS A 2 2.87 -4.72 -15.26
CA LYS A 2 3.26 -4.73 -13.84
C LYS A 2 2.91 -3.36 -13.26
N SER A 3 2.04 -3.32 -12.25
CA SER A 3 1.75 -2.07 -11.53
C SER A 3 3.02 -1.53 -10.87
N VAL A 4 3.45 -0.33 -11.24
CA VAL A 4 4.62 0.36 -10.68
C VAL A 4 4.17 1.29 -9.55
N ILE A 5 4.85 1.27 -8.40
CA ILE A 5 4.59 2.21 -7.30
C ILE A 5 5.15 3.58 -7.67
N THR A 6 4.33 4.63 -7.58
CA THR A 6 4.71 6.02 -7.87
C THR A 6 4.74 6.91 -6.63
N ALA A 7 4.02 6.52 -5.57
CA ALA A 7 4.04 7.22 -4.30
C ALA A 7 3.72 6.27 -3.14
N ILE A 8 4.31 6.57 -1.98
CA ILE A 8 3.94 6.00 -0.69
C ILE A 8 3.85 7.17 0.29
N GLU A 9 2.67 7.36 0.86
CA GLU A 9 2.37 8.41 1.83
C GLU A 9 2.04 7.78 3.17
N ALA A 10 2.77 8.14 4.23
CA ALA A 10 2.46 7.63 5.57
C ALA A 10 1.08 8.12 6.01
N ALA A 11 0.27 7.20 6.55
CA ALA A 11 -0.99 7.54 7.17
C ALA A 11 -0.77 7.98 8.62
N SER A 12 -1.56 8.94 9.10
CA SER A 12 -1.55 9.35 10.50
C SER A 12 -1.90 8.16 11.40
N PRO A 13 -1.23 7.96 12.55
CA PRO A 13 -1.53 6.83 13.44
C PRO A 13 -2.98 6.82 13.96
N ASP A 14 -3.61 8.00 14.07
CA ASP A 14 -5.01 8.17 14.51
C ASP A 14 -6.02 8.19 13.34
N ASN A 15 -5.83 7.31 12.34
CA ASN A 15 -6.77 7.20 11.22
C ASN A 15 -7.81 6.08 11.46
N ASP A 16 -9.03 6.29 10.97
CA ASP A 16 -10.14 5.35 10.99
C ASP A 16 -10.22 4.50 9.70
N ARG A 17 -9.15 4.48 8.90
CA ARG A 17 -9.15 3.83 7.58
C ARG A 17 -8.92 2.33 7.75
N THR A 18 -9.57 1.59 6.87
CA THR A 18 -9.34 0.14 6.72
C THR A 18 -8.38 -0.12 5.57
N CYS A 19 -7.48 -1.09 5.75
CA CYS A 19 -6.61 -1.57 4.69
C CYS A 19 -7.47 -2.10 3.53
N SER A 20 -7.28 -1.56 2.33
CA SER A 20 -8.04 -1.92 1.13
C SER A 20 -7.25 -2.84 0.20
N MET A 21 -5.96 -3.03 0.46
CA MET A 21 -5.07 -3.85 -0.36
C MET A 21 -5.06 -5.30 0.14
N HIS A 22 -5.89 -6.14 -0.48
CA HIS A 22 -6.00 -7.57 -0.16
C HIS A 22 -5.30 -8.41 -1.23
N THR A 23 -3.98 -8.51 -1.17
CA THR A 23 -3.22 -9.43 -2.02
C THR A 23 -2.95 -10.73 -1.27
N SER A 24 -3.26 -11.87 -1.87
CA SER A 24 -2.83 -13.18 -1.36
C SER A 24 -1.29 -13.23 -1.32
N PRO A 25 -0.65 -13.74 -0.25
CA PRO A 25 -1.20 -14.60 0.79
C PRO A 25 -1.67 -13.91 2.08
N SER A 26 -1.93 -12.60 2.09
CA SER A 26 -2.32 -11.90 3.33
C SER A 26 -3.57 -12.53 3.96
N PRO A 27 -3.47 -13.20 5.14
CA PRO A 27 -4.58 -13.97 5.67
C PRO A 27 -5.74 -13.09 6.13
N ASN A 28 -5.43 -11.87 6.59
CA ASN A 28 -6.39 -10.86 7.02
C ASN A 28 -5.64 -9.52 7.05
N CYS A 29 -5.87 -8.64 6.07
CA CYS A 29 -5.41 -7.25 6.14
C CYS A 29 -6.26 -6.44 7.15
N SER A 30 -6.33 -6.90 8.40
CA SER A 30 -7.19 -6.33 9.47
C SER A 30 -6.44 -5.35 10.39
N GLY A 31 -5.31 -4.80 9.93
CA GLY A 31 -4.51 -3.86 10.71
C GLY A 31 -4.81 -2.39 10.40
N LEU A 32 -4.40 -1.51 11.31
CA LEU A 32 -4.35 -0.06 11.09
C LEU A 32 -3.64 0.25 9.77
N VAL A 33 -4.20 1.19 9.02
CA VAL A 33 -3.55 1.71 7.81
C VAL A 33 -2.34 2.52 8.24
N VAL A 34 -1.19 2.22 7.64
CA VAL A 34 0.07 2.89 7.93
C VAL A 34 0.58 3.69 6.74
N ALA A 35 0.09 3.39 5.54
CA ALA A 35 0.40 4.16 4.36
C ALA A 35 -0.70 4.07 3.29
N VAL A 36 -0.68 5.03 2.36
CA VAL A 36 -1.39 5.00 1.09
C VAL A 36 -0.36 4.81 -0.01
N VAL A 37 -0.59 3.84 -0.90
CA VAL A 37 0.28 3.53 -2.04
C VAL A 37 -0.42 3.88 -3.34
N THR A 38 0.27 4.60 -4.22
CA THR A 38 -0.22 4.96 -5.56
C THR A 38 0.51 4.13 -6.61
N PHE A 39 -0.24 3.59 -7.58
CA PHE A 39 0.33 2.86 -8.72
C PHE A 39 0.12 3.59 -10.06
N ASP A 40 1.10 3.49 -10.96
CA ASP A 40 1.10 4.12 -12.30
C ASP A 40 0.13 3.43 -13.29
N ASP A 41 -0.06 2.12 -13.15
CA ASP A 41 -0.67 1.26 -14.19
C ASP A 41 -2.16 0.96 -13.97
N ALA A 42 -2.77 1.55 -12.96
CA ALA A 42 -4.21 1.42 -12.80
C ALA A 42 -4.86 2.55 -13.59
N GLY A 43 -5.08 2.41 -14.90
CA GLY A 43 -5.96 3.28 -15.72
C GLY A 43 -7.42 3.40 -15.22
N SER A 44 -7.65 2.99 -13.98
CA SER A 44 -8.81 3.13 -13.14
C SER A 44 -8.68 4.38 -12.28
N LYS A 45 -9.82 5.02 -11.98
CA LYS A 45 -9.89 6.16 -11.05
C LYS A 45 -9.42 5.82 -9.62
N ASN A 46 -9.23 4.52 -9.32
CA ASN A 46 -8.84 4.01 -8.02
C ASN A 46 -7.43 3.39 -8.07
N ASN A 47 -6.40 4.23 -8.18
CA ASN A 47 -5.00 3.82 -8.14
C ASN A 47 -4.35 4.00 -6.74
N HIS A 48 -5.12 4.46 -5.76
CA HIS A 48 -4.71 4.64 -4.37
C HIS A 48 -5.17 3.47 -3.51
N TRP A 49 -4.25 2.90 -2.74
CA TRP A 49 -4.52 1.74 -1.88
C TRP A 49 -4.05 2.01 -0.46
N ASN A 50 -4.96 1.83 0.49
CA ASN A 50 -4.62 1.87 1.91
C ASN A 50 -3.95 0.55 2.26
N VAL A 51 -2.73 0.61 2.78
CA VAL A 51 -1.93 -0.56 3.13
C VAL A 51 -1.66 -0.63 4.63
N CYS A 52 -1.68 -1.84 5.17
CA CYS A 52 -1.30 -2.13 6.55
C CYS A 52 0.20 -2.46 6.65
N HIS A 53 0.71 -2.53 7.89
CA HIS A 53 2.11 -2.82 8.14
C HIS A 53 2.55 -4.18 7.56
N TRP A 54 1.69 -5.20 7.63
CA TRP A 54 1.97 -6.50 7.02
C TRP A 54 2.23 -6.37 5.51
N TRP A 55 1.41 -5.60 4.80
CA TRP A 55 1.57 -5.41 3.36
C TRP A 55 2.90 -4.72 3.07
N LEU A 56 3.23 -3.61 3.75
CA LEU A 56 4.52 -2.93 3.54
C LEU A 56 5.71 -3.86 3.72
N THR A 57 5.72 -4.66 4.77
CA THR A 57 6.83 -5.59 5.06
C THR A 57 6.93 -6.75 4.06
N ASN A 58 5.82 -7.14 3.42
CA ASN A 58 5.78 -8.26 2.48
C ASN A 58 5.80 -7.83 1.01
N ASN A 59 5.89 -6.53 0.71
CA ASN A 59 5.96 -6.02 -0.65
C ASN A 59 7.36 -5.42 -0.90
N PRO A 60 8.30 -6.20 -1.47
CA PRO A 60 9.69 -5.76 -1.67
C PRO A 60 9.79 -4.51 -2.55
N ASP A 61 8.90 -4.35 -3.52
CA ASP A 61 8.86 -3.15 -4.38
C ASP A 61 8.52 -1.88 -3.58
N ALA A 62 7.66 -2.00 -2.56
CA ALA A 62 7.31 -0.88 -1.69
C ALA A 62 8.46 -0.51 -0.75
N VAL A 63 9.14 -1.51 -0.18
CA VAL A 63 10.34 -1.31 0.65
C VAL A 63 11.46 -0.67 -0.16
N ALA A 64 11.71 -1.16 -1.37
CA ALA A 64 12.71 -0.60 -2.28
C ALA A 64 12.38 0.85 -2.63
N PHE A 65 11.11 1.16 -2.94
CA PHE A 65 10.67 2.53 -3.19
C PHE A 65 10.91 3.46 -2.00
N GLN A 66 10.63 3.01 -0.76
CA GLN A 66 10.88 3.82 0.44
C GLN A 66 12.37 4.09 0.70
N GLN A 67 13.27 3.18 0.33
CA GLN A 67 14.72 3.34 0.53
C GLN A 67 15.37 4.27 -0.49
N HIS A 68 14.74 4.48 -1.65
CA HIS A 68 15.27 5.28 -2.76
C HIS A 68 14.67 6.70 -2.83
N ARG A 69 13.97 7.14 -1.80
CA ARG A 69 13.31 8.45 -1.72
C ARG A 69 13.83 9.26 -0.54
#